data_AF-A0AAV3YHE6-F1
#
_entry.id   AF-A0AAV3YHE6-F1
#
_cell.length_a   1.000
_cell.length_b   1.000
_cell.length_c   1.000
_cell.angle_alpha   90.00
_cell.angle_beta   90.00
_cell.angle_gamma   90.00
#
_symmetry.space_group_name_H-M   'P 1'
#
loop_
_entity.id
_entity.type
_entity.pdbx_description
1 polymer ?
#
loop_
_entity_poly.entity_id
_entity_poly.type
_entity_poly.pdbx_seq_one_letter_code
_entity_poly.pdbx_strand_id
1 'polypeptide(L)'
;MCYKKSRVTKQVISEEEEQLLFADYVIKSSRMFHGLSISATRKLALEYAKRNSKPYPESWDKNGEAGIDWFYGLMKRHPRLSVRMPEATSLARACAFNRYNVNTFFNSYETILGQENFSLDPSRVWNLA
;
A
#
# COMPACT_ATOMS: atom_id res chain seq x y z
N MET A 1 -22.96 14.47 8.41
CA MET A 1 -23.64 13.54 9.35
C MET A 1 -22.69 12.43 9.71
N CYS A 2 -22.20 12.42 10.96
CA CYS A 2 -21.23 11.44 11.43
C CYS A 2 -21.96 10.15 11.83
N TYR A 3 -21.69 9.05 11.11
CA TYR A 3 -22.35 7.76 11.33
C TYR A 3 -21.82 7.10 12.62
N LYS A 4 -22.39 7.44 13.77
CA LYS A 4 -22.18 6.74 15.04
C LYS A 4 -23.06 5.48 15.09
N LYS A 5 -22.61 4.39 14.48
CA LYS A 5 -23.00 3.05 14.93
C LYS A 5 -21.75 2.33 15.36
N SER A 6 -21.56 2.21 16.68
CA SER A 6 -20.65 1.23 17.27
C SER A 6 -21.21 -0.16 16.92
N ARG A 7 -20.89 -0.65 15.72
CA ARG A 7 -21.09 -2.05 15.37
C ARG A 7 -19.94 -2.79 16.02
N VAL A 8 -20.22 -3.47 17.13
CA VAL A 8 -19.35 -4.53 17.64
C VAL A 8 -19.29 -5.57 16.54
N THR A 9 -18.25 -5.50 15.72
CA THR A 9 -18.01 -6.49 14.68
C THR A 9 -17.67 -7.79 15.38
N LYS A 10 -18.45 -8.86 15.14
CA LYS A 10 -18.06 -10.20 15.60
C LYS A 10 -16.64 -10.44 15.13
N GLN A 11 -15.72 -10.62 16.06
CA GLN A 11 -14.33 -10.92 15.79
C GLN A 11 -14.29 -12.35 15.23
N VAL A 12 -14.22 -12.46 13.90
CA VAL A 12 -14.18 -13.74 13.17
C VAL A 12 -12.79 -14.40 13.32
N ILE A 13 -11.76 -13.57 13.48
CA ILE A 13 -10.36 -13.94 13.60
C ILE A 13 -9.88 -13.45 14.97
N SER A 14 -9.08 -14.25 15.68
CA SER A 14 -8.56 -13.84 16.99
C SER A 14 -7.55 -12.69 16.84
N GLU A 15 -7.37 -11.89 17.88
CA GLU A 15 -6.50 -10.71 17.86
C GLU A 15 -5.02 -11.06 17.57
N GLU A 16 -4.56 -12.20 18.08
CA GLU A 16 -3.20 -12.71 17.82
C GLU A 16 -3.01 -13.15 16.36
N GLU A 17 -3.97 -13.87 15.79
CA GLU A 17 -3.96 -14.30 14.38
C GLU A 17 -4.05 -13.09 13.44
N GLU A 18 -4.88 -12.10 13.79
CA GLU A 18 -5.06 -10.87 13.03
C GLU A 18 -3.76 -10.03 13.00
N GLN A 19 -3.05 -9.97 14.14
CA GLN A 19 -1.77 -9.26 14.26
C GLN A 19 -0.64 -9.94 13.47
N LEU A 20 -0.45 -11.26 13.64
CA LEU A 20 0.66 -11.99 13.03
C LEU A 20 0.45 -12.29 11.53
N LEU A 21 -0.77 -12.60 11.11
CA LEU A 21 -1.02 -13.08 9.75
C LEU A 21 -1.58 -12.02 8.81
N PHE A 22 -2.36 -11.06 9.30
CA PHE A 22 -2.90 -10.00 8.45
C PHE A 22 -2.06 -8.73 8.51
N ALA A 23 -1.77 -8.20 9.70
CA ALA A 23 -1.06 -6.93 9.78
C ALA A 23 0.39 -7.03 9.25
N ASP A 24 1.14 -8.04 9.69
CA ASP A 24 2.53 -8.22 9.25
C ASP A 24 2.62 -8.62 7.77
N TYR A 25 1.68 -9.43 7.26
CA TYR A 25 1.64 -9.79 5.84
C TYR A 25 1.33 -8.59 4.95
N VAL A 26 0.36 -7.75 5.34
CA VAL A 26 0.02 -6.53 4.60
C VAL A 26 1.19 -5.55 4.57
N ILE A 27 1.88 -5.38 5.71
CA ILE A 27 3.08 -4.54 5.79
C ILE A 27 4.21 -5.12 4.93
N LYS A 28 4.46 -6.43 5.00
CA LYS A 28 5.50 -7.09 4.20
C LYS A 28 5.22 -6.96 2.70
N SER A 29 3.98 -7.18 2.29
CA SER A 29 3.56 -7.04 0.88
C SER A 29 3.71 -5.61 0.40
N SER A 30 3.35 -4.62 1.24
CA SER A 30 3.56 -3.20 0.96
C SER A 30 5.04 -2.85 0.77
N ARG A 31 5.93 -3.37 1.62
CA ARG A 31 7.39 -3.18 1.49
C ARG A 31 7.97 -3.79 0.20
N MET A 32 7.31 -4.80 -0.36
CA MET A 32 7.67 -5.41 -1.63
C MET A 32 6.97 -4.75 -2.84
N PHE A 33 6.39 -3.55 -2.67
CA PHE A 33 5.61 -2.84 -3.70
C PHE A 33 4.35 -3.58 -4.18
N HIS A 34 3.88 -4.57 -3.41
CA HIS A 34 2.64 -5.30 -3.65
C HIS A 34 1.60 -4.96 -2.57
N GLY A 35 1.34 -3.66 -2.39
CA GLY A 35 0.34 -3.18 -1.43
C GLY A 35 -1.04 -3.78 -1.71
N LEU A 36 -1.67 -4.34 -0.68
CA LEU A 36 -3.01 -4.92 -0.80
C LEU A 36 -4.07 -3.83 -0.75
N SER A 37 -4.98 -3.85 -1.73
CA SER A 37 -6.16 -2.97 -1.72
C SER A 37 -7.16 -3.40 -0.64
N ILE A 38 -8.14 -2.54 -0.35
CA ILE A 38 -9.21 -2.85 0.60
C ILE A 38 -9.96 -4.13 0.17
N SER A 39 -10.32 -4.25 -1.12
CA SER A 39 -11.01 -5.45 -1.62
C SER A 39 -10.12 -6.69 -1.56
N ALA A 40 -8.84 -6.59 -1.93
CA ALA A 40 -7.91 -7.72 -1.85
C ALA A 40 -7.74 -8.21 -0.40
N THR A 41 -7.64 -7.29 0.56
CA THR A 41 -7.55 -7.61 2.00
C THR A 41 -8.84 -8.31 2.49
N ARG A 42 -10.00 -7.86 2.03
CA ARG A 42 -11.30 -8.46 2.38
C ARG A 42 -11.50 -9.84 1.74
N LYS A 43 -10.99 -10.07 0.53
CA LYS A 43 -10.98 -11.40 -0.11
C LYS A 43 -10.04 -12.36 0.63
N LEU A 44 -8.84 -11.91 0.97
CA LEU A 44 -7.88 -12.68 1.76
C LEU A 44 -8.46 -13.13 3.11
N ALA A 45 -9.22 -12.25 3.77
CA ALA A 45 -9.92 -12.57 5.01
C ALA A 45 -10.97 -13.69 4.86
N LEU A 46 -11.72 -13.69 3.76
CA LEU A 46 -12.66 -14.76 3.45
C LEU A 46 -11.95 -16.09 3.17
N GLU A 47 -10.92 -16.08 2.34
CA GLU A 47 -10.15 -17.30 2.02
C GLU A 47 -9.49 -17.90 3.27
N TYR A 48 -8.95 -17.04 4.13
CA TYR A 48 -8.38 -17.45 5.41
C TYR A 48 -9.43 -18.10 6.31
N ALA A 49 -10.62 -17.48 6.43
CA ALA A 49 -11.70 -17.99 7.25
C ALA A 49 -12.22 -19.35 6.74
N LYS A 50 -12.33 -19.52 5.41
CA LYS A 50 -12.68 -20.79 4.77
C LYS A 50 -11.65 -21.89 5.04
N ARG A 51 -10.37 -21.58 4.83
CA ARG A 51 -9.28 -22.57 4.95
C ARG A 51 -9.07 -23.05 6.39
N ASN A 52 -9.30 -22.18 7.36
CA ASN A 52 -9.19 -22.52 8.78
C ASN A 52 -10.54 -22.90 9.43
N SER A 53 -11.59 -23.09 8.63
CA SER A 53 -12.95 -23.45 9.08
C SER A 53 -13.46 -22.56 10.23
N LYS A 54 -13.14 -21.26 10.19
CA LYS A 54 -13.57 -20.29 11.21
C LYS A 54 -15.03 -19.90 10.96
N PRO A 55 -15.83 -19.65 12.00
CA PRO A 55 -17.20 -19.19 11.83
C PRO A 55 -17.23 -17.75 11.32
N TYR A 56 -17.69 -17.55 10.08
CA TYR A 56 -17.86 -16.24 9.47
C TYR A 56 -19.32 -16.00 9.04
N PRO A 57 -19.75 -14.74 8.85
CA PRO A 57 -21.11 -14.43 8.40
C PRO A 57 -21.39 -14.95 6.98
N GLU A 58 -22.58 -15.51 6.72
CA GLU A 58 -23.00 -15.94 5.37
C GLU A 58 -22.93 -14.82 4.31
N SER A 59 -23.03 -13.56 4.74
CA SER A 59 -22.88 -12.41 3.85
C SER A 59 -21.51 -12.35 3.18
N TRP A 60 -20.47 -12.94 3.79
CA TRP A 60 -19.14 -12.98 3.17
C TRP A 60 -19.12 -13.94 1.98
N ASP A 61 -19.82 -15.08 2.06
CA ASP A 61 -19.93 -16.01 0.95
C ASP A 61 -20.78 -15.46 -0.19
N LYS A 62 -21.90 -14.80 0.14
CA LYS A 62 -22.75 -14.15 -0.88
C LYS A 62 -22.02 -13.04 -1.63
N ASN A 63 -21.17 -12.27 -0.94
CA ASN A 63 -20.45 -11.15 -1.54
C ASN A 63 -19.09 -11.55 -2.13
N GLY A 64 -18.58 -12.74 -1.80
CA GLY A 64 -17.24 -13.20 -2.19
C GLY A 64 -16.08 -12.44 -1.52
N GLU A 65 -16.35 -11.64 -0.48
CA GLU A 65 -15.37 -10.89 0.29
C GLU A 65 -15.89 -10.58 1.69
N ALA A 66 -14.97 -10.39 2.65
CA ALA A 66 -15.32 -9.99 4.01
C ALA A 66 -16.08 -8.66 4.04
N GLY A 67 -16.93 -8.44 5.04
CA GLY A 67 -17.69 -7.19 5.17
C GLY A 67 -16.80 -5.95 5.35
N ILE A 68 -17.26 -4.79 4.86
CA ILE A 68 -16.50 -3.53 5.02
C ILE A 68 -16.36 -3.11 6.48
N ASP A 69 -17.37 -3.42 7.31
CA ASP A 69 -17.33 -3.18 8.75
C ASP A 69 -16.18 -3.95 9.42
N TRP A 70 -15.94 -5.20 8.97
CA TRP A 70 -14.82 -6.01 9.49
C TRP A 70 -13.48 -5.34 9.17
N PHE A 71 -13.30 -4.83 7.96
CA PHE A 71 -12.09 -4.13 7.55
C PHE A 71 -11.84 -2.86 8.39
N TYR A 72 -12.86 -2.04 8.62
CA TYR A 72 -12.70 -0.87 9.50
C TYR A 72 -12.42 -1.27 10.96
N GLY A 73 -12.97 -2.41 11.42
CA GLY A 73 -12.63 -2.99 12.71
C GLY A 73 -11.14 -3.37 12.81
N LEU A 74 -10.61 -4.07 11.80
CA LEU A 74 -9.19 -4.42 11.66
C LEU A 74 -8.32 -3.15 11.72
N MET A 75 -8.63 -2.14 10.90
CA MET A 75 -7.89 -0.88 10.87
C MET A 75 -7.92 -0.14 12.22
N LYS A 76 -9.04 -0.22 12.96
CA LYS A 76 -9.17 0.39 14.29
C LYS A 76 -8.32 -0.32 15.36
N ARG A 77 -8.22 -1.66 15.29
CA ARG A 77 -7.40 -2.46 16.21
C ARG A 77 -5.91 -2.34 15.91
N HIS A 78 -5.54 -2.19 14.63
CA HIS A 78 -4.15 -2.13 14.18
C HIS A 78 -3.82 -0.75 13.59
N PRO A 79 -3.53 0.28 14.41
CA PRO A 79 -3.22 1.63 13.93
C PRO A 79 -1.92 1.72 13.12
N ARG A 80 -1.10 0.66 13.12
CA ARG A 80 0.08 0.51 12.26
C ARG A 80 -0.30 0.31 10.78
N LEU A 81 -1.51 -0.17 10.50
CA LEU A 81 -2.02 -0.28 9.14
C LEU A 81 -2.57 1.07 8.69
N SER A 82 -2.24 1.46 7.46
CA SER A 82 -2.81 2.64 6.84
C SER A 82 -3.24 2.31 5.42
N VAL A 83 -4.44 2.76 5.05
CA VAL A 83 -4.87 2.76 3.65
C VAL A 83 -4.22 3.98 3.01
N ARG A 84 -3.36 3.74 2.04
CA ARG A 84 -2.72 4.79 1.24
C ARG A 84 -3.13 4.62 -0.21
N MET A 85 -3.34 5.75 -0.89
CA MET A 85 -3.25 5.71 -2.34
C MET A 85 -1.79 5.47 -2.69
N PRO A 86 -1.45 4.45 -3.50
CA PRO A 86 -0.10 4.31 -3.99
C PRO A 86 0.23 5.60 -4.74
N GLU A 87 1.31 6.27 -4.33
CA GLU A 87 1.89 7.31 -5.16
C GLU A 87 2.28 6.67 -6.50
N ALA A 88 2.21 7.42 -7.60
CA ALA A 88 2.46 6.90 -8.95
C ALA A 88 3.89 6.40 -9.19
N THR A 89 4.69 6.19 -8.14
CA THR A 89 6.05 5.66 -8.17
C THR A 89 5.97 4.19 -8.51
N SER A 90 6.02 3.88 -9.80
CA SER A 90 6.10 2.50 -10.28
C SER A 90 7.37 1.84 -9.73
N LEU A 91 7.33 0.50 -9.59
CA LEU A 91 8.49 -0.29 -9.21
C LEU A 91 9.71 0.05 -10.10
N ALA A 92 9.48 0.27 -11.39
CA ALA A 92 10.52 0.68 -12.33
C ALA A 92 11.20 2.00 -11.90
N ARG A 93 10.45 3.01 -11.43
CA ARG A 93 11.04 4.26 -10.93
C ARG A 93 11.85 4.05 -9.66
N ALA A 94 11.34 3.24 -8.72
CA ALA A 94 12.06 2.92 -7.50
C ALA A 94 13.38 2.15 -7.77
N CYS A 95 13.35 1.17 -8.68
CA CYS A 95 14.54 0.40 -9.08
C CYS A 95 15.54 1.23 -9.90
N ALA A 96 15.04 2.15 -10.73
CA ALA A 96 15.89 3.04 -11.52
C ALA A 96 16.59 4.10 -10.65
N PHE A 97 16.07 4.41 -9.47
CA PHE A 97 16.67 5.36 -8.53
C PHE A 97 17.79 4.70 -7.69
N ASN A 98 18.88 4.33 -8.36
CA ASN A 98 20.07 3.74 -7.73
C ASN A 98 21.31 4.62 -7.96
N ARG A 99 22.36 4.39 -7.16
CA ARG A 99 23.59 5.21 -7.18
C ARG A 99 24.19 5.34 -8.58
N TYR A 100 24.21 4.26 -9.36
CA TYR A 100 24.78 4.28 -10.70
C TYR A 100 23.98 5.22 -11.61
N ASN A 101 22.67 5.01 -11.73
CA ASN A 101 21.80 5.83 -12.57
C ASN A 101 21.79 7.31 -12.14
N VAL A 102 21.75 7.57 -10.84
CA VAL A 102 21.81 8.95 -10.30
C VAL A 102 23.15 9.60 -10.64
N ASN A 103 24.25 8.87 -10.50
CA ASN A 103 25.58 9.39 -10.84
C ASN A 103 25.71 9.65 -12.35
N THR A 104 25.22 8.74 -13.19
CA THR A 104 25.20 8.94 -14.65
C THR A 104 24.39 10.17 -15.04
N PHE A 105 23.23 10.40 -14.40
CA PHE A 105 22.43 11.60 -14.63
C PHE A 105 23.21 12.88 -14.27
N PHE A 106 23.78 12.96 -13.06
CA PHE A 106 24.50 14.16 -12.62
C PHE A 106 25.79 14.40 -13.39
N ASN A 107 26.53 13.36 -13.76
CA ASN A 107 27.71 13.49 -14.62
C ASN A 107 27.34 14.06 -15.99
N SER A 108 26.22 13.59 -16.57
CA SER A 108 25.74 14.10 -17.86
C SER A 108 25.28 15.55 -17.74
N TYR A 109 24.60 15.88 -16.64
CA TYR A 109 24.17 17.24 -16.33
C TYR A 109 25.35 18.21 -16.16
N GLU A 110 26.38 17.82 -15.41
CA GLU A 110 27.62 18.60 -15.24
C GLU A 110 28.38 18.78 -16.56
N THR A 111 28.41 17.74 -17.40
CA THR A 111 29.04 17.82 -18.72
C THR A 111 28.35 18.87 -19.61
N ILE A 112 27.02 18.93 -19.59
CA ILE A 112 26.25 19.93 -20.34
C ILE A 112 26.46 21.34 -19.77
N LEU A 113 26.49 21.47 -18.43
CA LEU A 113 26.78 22.73 -17.75
C LEU A 113 28.17 23.29 -18.08
N GLY A 114 29.17 22.42 -18.25
CA GLY A 114 30.54 22.80 -18.57
C GLY A 114 30.81 23.13 -20.03
N GLN A 115 29.82 23.00 -20.93
CA GLN A 115 29.99 23.37 -22.33
C GLN A 115 29.99 24.90 -22.49
N GLU A 116 31.05 25.44 -23.11
CA GLU A 116 31.31 26.88 -23.32
C GLU A 116 30.13 27.66 -23.95
N ASN A 117 29.23 26.98 -24.68
CA ASN A 117 28.07 27.58 -25.33
C ASN A 117 26.75 27.43 -24.54
N PHE A 118 26.77 26.84 -23.35
CA PHE A 118 25.56 26.49 -22.59
C PHE A 118 25.49 27.27 -21.27
N SER A 119 25.11 28.55 -21.35
CA SER A 119 24.76 29.36 -20.18
C SER A 119 23.39 28.91 -19.63
N LEU A 120 23.39 27.99 -18.68
CA LEU A 120 22.18 27.52 -17.99
C LEU A 120 21.64 28.60 -17.05
N ASP A 121 20.66 29.36 -17.53
CA ASP A 121 19.80 30.17 -16.67
C ASP A 121 18.86 29.23 -15.88
N PRO A 122 18.88 29.23 -14.54
CA PRO A 122 18.01 28.38 -13.73
C PRO A 122 16.52 28.51 -14.06
N SER A 123 16.09 29.67 -14.60
CA SER A 123 14.70 29.88 -15.05
C SER A 123 14.28 29.00 -16.23
N ARG A 124 15.24 28.34 -16.90
CA ARG A 124 15.03 27.49 -18.08
C ARG A 124 15.11 25.99 -17.77
N VAL A 125 15.30 25.62 -16.51
CA VAL A 125 15.32 24.22 -16.06
C VAL A 125 13.94 23.85 -15.56
N TRP A 126 13.28 22.94 -16.28
CA TRP A 126 11.92 22.49 -15.96
C TRP A 126 11.95 21.04 -15.48
N ASN A 127 11.31 20.78 -14.35
CA ASN A 127 10.94 19.41 -13.99
C ASN A 127 9.79 18.99 -14.90
N LEU A 128 10.08 18.10 -15.84
CA LEU A 128 9.05 17.42 -16.61
C LEU A 128 8.46 16.32 -15.72
N ALA A 129 7.22 16.53 -15.27
CA ALA A 129 6.46 15.57 -14.47
C ALA A 129 5.69 14.59 -15.36
#